data_AF-A0A1I7IQY3-F1
#
_entry.id   AF-A0A1I7IQY3-F1
#
_cell.length_a   1.000
_cell.length_b   1.000
_cell.length_c   1.000
_cell.angle_alpha   90.00
_cell.angle_beta   90.00
_cell.angle_gamma   90.00
#
_symmetry.space_group_name_H-M   'P 1'
#
loop_
_entity.id
_entity.type
_entity.pdbx_description
1 polymer ?
#
loop_
_entity_poly.entity_id
_entity_poly.type
_entity_poly.pdbx_seq_one_letter_code
_entity_poly.pdbx_strand_id
1 'polypeptide(L)'
;MKRAGGRPHLGTHSVFNKKPAESPVSQPPVPQPESEDEVLMESTPGGDKTKRVLLAFRVSKATLTQLRFLAAELDRKQQSLFEEGLNEVFKKYGKPPIA
;
A
#
# COMPACT_ATOMS: atom_id res chain seq x y z
N MET A 1 -5.36 0.48 67.91
CA MET A 1 -6.47 -0.25 67.25
C MET A 1 -6.60 0.32 65.83
N LYS A 2 -6.23 -0.30 64.69
CA LYS A 2 -6.62 -1.57 64.02
C LYS A 2 -8.14 -1.77 64.06
N ARG A 3 -8.95 -1.83 62.98
CA ARG A 3 -8.83 -1.86 61.49
C ARG A 3 -10.18 -1.39 60.88
N ALA A 4 -10.19 -0.84 59.67
CA ALA A 4 -11.34 -0.89 58.75
C ALA A 4 -10.76 -1.34 57.39
N GLY A 5 -11.07 -2.56 56.92
CA GLY A 5 -12.19 -2.84 56.02
C GLY A 5 -11.68 -2.63 54.58
N GLY A 6 -11.52 -3.61 53.71
CA GLY A 6 -12.25 -4.85 53.49
C GLY A 6 -12.50 -4.89 51.98
N ARG A 7 -11.71 -5.68 51.23
CA ARG A 7 -11.96 -5.95 49.82
C ARG A 7 -12.01 -7.46 49.62
N PRO A 8 -13.21 -8.06 49.58
CA PRO A 8 -13.36 -9.37 49.00
C PRO A 8 -13.57 -9.30 47.48
N HIS A 9 -12.95 -10.30 46.88
CA HIS A 9 -12.82 -10.72 45.50
C HIS A 9 -14.10 -11.09 44.74
N LEU A 10 -13.92 -11.23 43.42
CA LEU A 10 -14.53 -12.18 42.47
C LEU A 10 -15.98 -12.66 42.73
N GLY A 11 -16.87 -12.23 41.82
CA GLY A 11 -18.10 -12.94 41.49
C GLY A 11 -18.08 -13.36 40.02
N THR A 12 -17.78 -14.63 39.75
CA THR A 12 -18.26 -15.35 38.57
C THR A 12 -19.68 -15.82 38.86
N HIS A 13 -20.60 -15.69 37.91
CA HIS A 13 -21.41 -16.78 37.35
C HIS A 13 -22.60 -16.23 36.53
N SER A 14 -22.68 -16.80 35.34
CA SER A 14 -23.62 -16.56 34.24
C SER A 14 -25.02 -17.11 34.53
N VAL A 15 -26.09 -16.40 34.20
CA VAL A 15 -27.44 -16.98 34.06
C VAL A 15 -28.24 -16.26 32.95
N PHE A 16 -28.48 -17.00 31.86
CA PHE A 16 -29.63 -16.94 30.95
C PHE A 16 -30.17 -15.58 30.48
N ASN A 17 -29.76 -15.15 29.27
CA ASN A 17 -30.61 -14.28 28.45
C ASN A 17 -31.45 -15.14 27.49
N LYS A 18 -32.75 -15.25 27.81
CA LYS A 18 -33.78 -15.79 26.92
C LYS A 18 -34.00 -14.82 25.74
N LYS A 19 -34.00 -15.39 24.53
CA LYS A 19 -34.51 -14.81 23.27
C LYS A 19 -35.86 -14.08 23.46
N PRO A 20 -36.03 -12.95 22.77
CA PRO A 20 -37.20 -12.75 21.92
C PRO A 20 -36.79 -12.89 20.45
N ALA A 21 -37.55 -13.70 19.72
CA ALA A 21 -37.50 -13.73 18.26
C ALA A 21 -38.34 -12.55 17.75
N GLU A 22 -37.72 -11.65 16.98
CA GLU A 22 -38.44 -10.61 16.26
C GLU A 22 -37.75 -10.34 14.91
N SER A 23 -38.49 -10.70 13.85
CA SER A 23 -38.52 -10.16 12.49
C SER A 23 -37.32 -10.38 11.54
N PRO A 24 -37.58 -10.94 10.33
CA PRO A 24 -36.58 -11.07 9.28
C PRO A 24 -36.37 -9.69 8.64
N VAL A 25 -35.28 -9.02 9.01
CA VAL A 25 -34.76 -7.92 8.19
C VAL A 25 -34.19 -8.53 6.92
N SER A 26 -34.87 -8.30 5.81
CA SER A 26 -34.33 -8.46 4.44
C SER A 26 -32.99 -7.73 4.35
N GLN A 27 -31.90 -8.46 4.50
CA GLN A 27 -30.60 -7.99 4.07
C GLN A 27 -30.58 -8.03 2.53
N PRO A 28 -30.10 -6.97 1.85
CA PRO A 28 -29.74 -7.09 0.44
C PRO A 28 -28.64 -8.16 0.30
N PRO A 29 -28.59 -8.93 -0.80
CA PRO A 29 -27.62 -9.99 -0.96
C PRO A 29 -26.21 -9.41 -0.88
N VAL A 30 -25.48 -9.78 0.16
CA VAL A 30 -24.04 -9.54 0.26
C VAL A 30 -23.39 -10.46 -0.78
N PRO A 31 -22.67 -9.94 -1.78
CA PRO A 31 -21.95 -10.79 -2.70
C PRO A 31 -20.86 -11.55 -1.94
N GLN A 32 -20.89 -12.88 -2.07
CA GLN A 32 -19.88 -13.78 -1.53
C GLN A 32 -18.52 -13.46 -2.17
N PRO A 33 -17.42 -13.36 -1.42
CA PRO A 33 -16.08 -13.40 -1.99
C PRO A 33 -15.68 -14.87 -2.12
N GLU A 34 -16.17 -15.52 -3.17
CA GLU A 34 -15.64 -16.79 -3.66
C GLU A 34 -15.04 -16.53 -5.04
N SER A 35 -14.01 -17.29 -5.39
CA SER A 35 -13.17 -17.20 -6.59
C SER A 35 -11.89 -16.40 -6.36
N GLU A 36 -10.94 -17.08 -5.72
CA GLU A 36 -9.51 -16.98 -6.02
C GLU A 36 -9.28 -17.41 -7.47
N ASP A 37 -9.74 -16.61 -8.43
CA ASP A 37 -9.28 -16.71 -9.80
C ASP A 37 -8.23 -15.63 -10.00
N GLU A 38 -7.02 -16.11 -10.33
CA GLU A 38 -5.89 -15.32 -10.76
C GLU A 38 -6.33 -14.35 -11.86
N VAL A 39 -6.65 -13.10 -11.49
CA VAL A 39 -6.73 -12.02 -12.45
C VAL A 39 -5.30 -11.64 -12.79
N LEU A 40 -4.70 -12.48 -13.65
CA LEU A 40 -3.50 -12.18 -14.41
C LEU A 40 -3.82 -10.88 -15.16
N MET A 41 -3.39 -9.77 -14.58
CA MET A 41 -3.76 -8.43 -15.06
C MET A 41 -3.23 -8.29 -16.49
N GLU A 42 -4.17 -8.39 -17.44
CA GLU A 42 -3.90 -8.37 -18.86
C GLU A 42 -3.20 -7.06 -19.22
N SER A 43 -1.93 -7.19 -19.59
CA SER A 43 -1.07 -6.07 -19.96
C SER A 43 -1.50 -5.55 -21.32
N THR A 44 -2.44 -4.61 -21.36
CA THR A 44 -2.84 -3.92 -22.61
C THR A 44 -1.60 -3.47 -23.40
N PRO A 45 -1.44 -3.84 -24.68
CA PRO A 45 -0.24 -3.56 -25.46
C PRO A 45 -0.32 -2.14 -26.03
N GLY A 46 -0.08 -1.14 -25.17
CA GLY A 46 -0.03 0.26 -25.56
C GLY A 46 1.40 0.81 -25.51
N GLY A 47 2.00 1.02 -26.69
CA GLY A 47 3.32 1.64 -26.87
C GLY A 47 4.42 0.64 -27.21
N ASP A 48 5.46 1.10 -27.91
CA ASP A 48 6.67 0.34 -28.27
C ASP A 48 7.44 -0.05 -26.98
N LYS A 49 6.89 -1.01 -26.24
CA LYS A 49 7.42 -1.55 -24.98
C LYS A 49 8.72 -2.33 -25.19
N THR A 50 9.04 -2.64 -26.45
CA THR A 50 10.16 -3.49 -26.86
C THR A 50 11.54 -2.94 -26.49
N LYS A 51 11.67 -1.64 -26.22
CA LYS A 51 12.94 -0.99 -25.86
C LYS A 51 13.08 -0.59 -24.39
N ARG A 52 12.06 -0.82 -23.57
CA ARG A 52 12.07 -0.39 -22.16
C ARG A 52 12.42 -1.56 -21.26
N VAL A 53 13.48 -1.41 -20.48
CA VAL A 53 13.94 -2.42 -19.51
C VAL A 53 13.62 -1.93 -18.10
N LEU A 54 13.12 -2.82 -17.26
CA LEU A 54 12.90 -2.55 -15.84
C LEU A 54 14.24 -2.56 -15.10
N LEU A 55 14.50 -1.51 -14.33
CA LEU A 55 15.68 -1.42 -13.46
C LEU A 55 15.35 -2.06 -12.11
N ALA A 56 15.95 -3.21 -11.82
CA ALA A 56 15.75 -3.96 -10.59
C ALA A 56 16.84 -3.63 -9.55
N PHE A 57 16.82 -2.41 -9.00
CA PHE A 57 17.66 -2.07 -7.85
C PHE A 57 16.85 -1.36 -6.76
N ARG A 58 17.31 -1.51 -5.51
CA ARG A 58 16.68 -0.87 -4.36
C ARG A 58 17.14 0.57 -4.25
N VAL A 59 16.21 1.48 -4.03
CA VAL A 59 16.49 2.90 -3.77
C VAL A 59 15.95 3.27 -2.39
N SER A 60 16.60 4.23 -1.73
CA SER A 60 16.11 4.70 -0.43
C SER A 60 14.77 5.41 -0.57
N LYS A 61 13.91 5.32 0.46
CA LYS A 61 12.61 6.00 0.48
C LYS A 61 12.78 7.53 0.39
N ALA A 62 13.83 8.07 1.01
CA ALA A 62 14.12 9.50 0.98
C ALA A 62 14.43 9.97 -0.45
N THR A 63 15.27 9.23 -1.19
CA THR A 63 15.60 9.52 -2.59
C THR A 63 14.36 9.54 -3.48
N LEU A 64 13.50 8.52 -3.36
CA LEU A 64 12.27 8.45 -4.14
C LEU A 64 11.32 9.62 -3.81
N THR A 65 11.24 10.00 -2.53
CA THR A 65 10.41 11.11 -2.07
C THR A 65 10.89 12.44 -2.65
N GLN A 66 12.19 12.71 -2.60
CA GLN A 66 12.79 13.91 -3.19
C GLN A 66 12.59 13.97 -4.70
N LEU A 67 12.82 12.85 -5.40
CA LEU A 67 12.61 12.78 -6.85
C LEU A 67 11.14 13.07 -7.21
N ARG A 68 10.19 12.58 -6.41
CA ARG A 68 8.76 12.85 -6.60
C ARG A 68 8.41 14.32 -6.38
N PHE A 69 8.98 14.96 -5.36
CA PHE A 69 8.79 16.39 -5.13
C PHE A 69 9.34 17.22 -6.28
N LEU A 70 10.57 16.93 -6.72
CA LEU A 70 11.20 17.63 -7.84
C LEU A 70 10.41 17.44 -9.14
N ALA A 71 9.91 16.23 -9.39
CA ALA A 71 9.04 15.94 -10.53
C ALA A 71 7.75 16.78 -10.50
N ALA A 72 7.14 16.93 -9.32
CA ALA A 72 5.93 17.74 -9.17
C ALA A 72 6.21 19.24 -9.32
N GLU A 73 7.32 19.73 -8.79
CA GLU A 73 7.73 21.15 -8.90
C GLU A 73 8.00 21.56 -10.36
N LEU A 74 8.62 20.65 -11.13
CA LEU A 74 8.98 20.90 -12.52
C LEU A 74 7.89 20.49 -13.53
N ASP A 75 6.75 19.95 -13.06
CA ASP A 75 5.72 19.32 -13.91
C ASP A 75 6.29 18.30 -14.93
N ARG A 76 7.21 17.46 -14.46
CA ARG A 76 7.91 16.45 -15.29
C ARG A 76 7.72 15.04 -14.76
N LYS A 77 7.90 14.06 -15.64
CA LYS A 77 7.89 12.64 -15.25
C LYS A 77 9.16 12.31 -14.47
N GLN A 78 9.01 11.56 -13.36
CA GLN A 78 10.14 11.06 -12.56
C GLN A 78 11.18 10.32 -13.42
N GLN A 79 10.72 9.51 -14.38
CA GLN A 79 11.60 8.79 -15.31
C GLN A 79 12.50 9.75 -16.11
N SER A 80 11.98 10.87 -16.61
CA SER A 80 12.76 11.82 -17.40
C SER A 80 13.83 12.53 -16.56
N LEU A 81 13.51 12.87 -15.31
CA LEU A 81 14.49 13.43 -14.37
C LEU A 81 15.57 12.41 -13.99
N PHE A 82 15.19 11.14 -13.86
CA PHE A 82 16.13 10.07 -13.60
C PHE A 82 17.09 9.86 -14.77
N GLU A 83 16.60 9.83 -16.01
CA GLU A 83 17.42 9.75 -17.24
C GLU A 83 18.36 10.96 -17.36
N GLU A 84 17.88 12.16 -17.06
CA GLU A 84 18.70 13.38 -17.02
C GLU A 84 19.82 13.29 -15.97
N GLY A 85 19.51 12.83 -14.76
CA GLY A 85 20.50 12.60 -13.72
C GLY A 85 21.56 11.56 -14.13
N LEU A 86 21.16 10.49 -14.81
CA LEU A 86 22.11 9.51 -15.36
C LEU A 86 23.00 10.13 -16.43
N ASN A 87 22.46 10.97 -17.31
CA ASN A 87 23.25 11.71 -18.29
C ASN A 87 24.30 12.62 -17.65
N GLU A 88 23.94 13.34 -16.58
CA GLU A 88 24.90 14.16 -15.82
C GLU A 88 26.02 13.32 -15.18
N VAL A 89 25.69 12.14 -14.67
CA VAL A 89 26.68 11.18 -14.18
C VAL A 89 27.63 10.76 -15.32
N PHE A 90 27.11 10.39 -16.48
CA PHE A 90 27.94 9.97 -17.62
C PHE A 90 28.86 11.10 -18.11
N LYS A 91 28.35 12.33 -18.21
CA LYS A 91 29.16 13.52 -18.53
C LYS A 91 30.30 13.71 -17.54
N LYS A 92 30.04 13.58 -16.24
CA LYS A 92 31.06 13.70 -15.18
C LYS A 92 32.20 12.68 -15.35
N TYR A 93 31.91 11.50 -15.88
CA TYR A 93 32.89 10.44 -16.14
C TYR A 93 33.44 10.43 -17.58
N GLY A 94 33.16 11.47 -18.39
CA GLY A 94 33.62 11.57 -19.78
C GLY A 94 33.04 10.49 -20.69
N LYS A 95 31.85 9.97 -20.36
CA LYS A 95 31.12 8.98 -21.16
C LYS A 95 30.06 9.68 -22.01
N PRO A 96 29.72 9.13 -23.19
CA PRO A 96 28.64 9.67 -24.01
C PRO A 96 27.30 9.61 -23.25
N PRO A 97 26.39 10.57 -23.43
CA PRO A 97 25.06 10.54 -22.81
C PRO A 97 24.26 9.32 -23.32
N ILE A 98 23.35 8.82 -22.47
CA ILE A 98 22.51 7.65 -22.74
C ILE A 98 21.29 8.02 -23.59
N ALA A 99 20.85 9.28 -23.50
CA ALA A 99 19.69 9.85 -24.19
C ALA A 99 20.04 11.18 -24.83
#